data_AF-J7L2W9-F1
#
_entry.id   AF-J7L2W9-F1
#
_cell.length_a   1.000
_cell.length_b   1.000
_cell.length_c   1.000
_cell.angle_alpha   90.00
_cell.angle_beta   90.00
_cell.angle_gamma   90.00
#
_symmetry.space_group_name_H-M   'P 1'
#
loop_
_entity.id
_entity.type
_entity.pdbx_description
1 polymer ?
#
loop_
_entity_poly.entity_id
_entity_poly.type
_entity_poly.pdbx_seq_one_letter_code
_entity_poly.pdbx_strand_id
1 'polypeptide(L)'
;MDLSYWSIEEYERSWRDSLQVIFEGEERDSCLVASITDPEVSNFIFCWPLYRRGGDVIIQNSIIFLDELERGFNPLEPWSSVRPRLTVDEDGNSISEWRTSASAVRVFLGGC
;
A
#
# COMPACT_ATOMS: atom_id res chain seq x y z
N MET A 1 0.11 13.60 2.05
CA MET A 1 1.45 13.52 1.46
C MET A 1 2.32 14.53 2.17
N ASP A 2 3.15 14.01 3.08
CA ASP A 2 4.20 14.78 3.73
C ASP A 2 5.48 14.71 2.88
N LEU A 3 6.19 15.83 2.74
CA LEU A 3 7.38 15.95 1.89
C LEU A 3 8.67 16.13 2.71
N SER A 4 8.63 15.85 4.03
CA SER A 4 9.80 16.00 4.90
C SER A 4 10.82 14.87 4.72
N TYR A 5 10.37 13.71 4.24
CA TYR A 5 11.21 12.52 4.03
C TYR A 5 11.33 12.13 2.56
N TRP A 6 10.20 11.94 1.86
CA TRP A 6 10.19 11.64 0.43
C TRP A 6 9.87 12.86 -0.42
N SER A 7 10.59 13.01 -1.52
CA SER A 7 10.21 13.92 -2.60
C SER A 7 9.02 13.36 -3.39
N ILE A 8 8.38 14.22 -4.20
CA ILE A 8 7.25 13.79 -5.06
C ILE A 8 7.68 12.64 -5.98
N GLU A 9 8.87 12.74 -6.56
CA GLU A 9 9.44 11.73 -7.45
C GLU A 9 9.66 10.38 -6.73
N GLU A 10 9.98 10.41 -5.43
CA GLU A 10 10.16 9.20 -4.63
C GLU A 10 8.84 8.51 -4.32
N TYR A 11 7.78 9.28 -4.03
CA TYR A 11 6.43 8.75 -3.93
C TYR A 11 5.97 8.14 -5.25
N GLU A 12 6.15 8.85 -6.37
CA GLU A 12 5.76 8.35 -7.69
C GLU A 12 6.50 7.06 -8.06
N ARG A 13 7.81 7.00 -7.76
CA ARG A 13 8.62 5.79 -7.94
C ARG A 13 8.10 4.65 -7.06
N SER A 14 7.89 4.89 -5.77
CA SER A 14 7.36 3.87 -4.84
C SER A 14 5.99 3.36 -5.29
N TRP A 15 5.10 4.23 -5.74
CA TRP A 15 3.79 3.83 -6.27
C TRP A 15 3.91 3.01 -7.53
N ARG A 16 4.78 3.40 -8.47
CA ARG A 16 5.02 2.63 -9.68
C ARG A 16 5.51 1.23 -9.37
N ASP A 17 6.49 1.10 -8.48
CA ASP A 17 7.06 -0.18 -8.07
C ASP A 17 5.99 -1.04 -7.37
N SER A 18 5.25 -0.45 -6.44
CA SER A 18 4.17 -1.12 -5.70
C SER A 18 3.04 -1.60 -6.62
N LEU A 19 2.69 -0.82 -7.65
CA LEU A 19 1.70 -1.20 -8.65
C LEU A 19 2.23 -2.23 -9.65
N GLN A 20 3.55 -2.32 -9.87
CA GLN A 20 4.13 -3.40 -10.67
C GLN A 20 4.09 -4.73 -9.91
N VAL A 21 4.36 -4.71 -8.59
CA VAL A 21 4.34 -5.91 -7.73
C VAL A 21 3.00 -6.63 -7.77
N ILE A 22 1.87 -5.91 -7.82
CA ILE A 22 0.55 -6.57 -7.92
C ILE A 22 0.37 -7.35 -9.23
N PHE A 23 1.23 -7.14 -10.24
CA PHE A 23 1.22 -7.88 -11.51
C PHE A 23 2.11 -9.12 -11.54
N GLU A 24 2.90 -9.38 -10.51
CA GLU A 24 3.77 -10.57 -10.40
C GLU A 24 2.99 -11.89 -10.18
N GLY A 25 1.69 -11.80 -9.92
CA GLY A 25 0.81 -12.96 -9.79
C GLY A 25 -0.67 -12.57 -9.85
N GLU A 26 -1.56 -13.55 -9.84
CA GLU A 26 -3.01 -13.31 -9.77
C GLU A 26 -3.49 -13.03 -8.34
N GLU A 27 -2.71 -13.44 -7.33
CA GLU A 27 -2.94 -13.11 -5.93
C GLU A 27 -1.70 -12.46 -5.33
N ARG A 28 -1.77 -11.13 -5.15
CA ARG A 28 -0.68 -10.35 -4.57
C ARG A 28 -1.20 -9.19 -3.74
N ASP A 29 -0.43 -8.88 -2.71
CA ASP A 29 -0.69 -7.78 -1.80
C ASP A 29 0.42 -6.74 -1.98
N SER A 30 0.01 -5.48 -2.03
CA SER A 30 0.90 -4.32 -2.16
C SER A 30 0.36 -3.13 -1.37
N CYS A 31 1.00 -1.97 -1.42
CA CYS A 31 0.42 -0.74 -0.90
C CYS A 31 0.95 0.52 -1.57
N LEU A 32 0.14 1.58 -1.59
CA LEU A 32 0.57 2.93 -1.95
C LEU A 32 0.76 3.74 -0.68
N VAL A 33 1.99 4.14 -0.39
CA VAL A 33 2.28 5.02 0.74
C VAL A 33 1.72 6.42 0.45
N ALA A 34 0.78 6.89 1.27
CA ALA A 34 0.15 8.20 1.12
C ALA A 34 0.85 9.30 1.91
N SER A 35 1.52 8.92 3.00
CA SER A 35 2.33 9.82 3.82
C SER A 35 3.35 9.03 4.61
N ILE A 36 4.62 9.39 4.45
CA ILE A 36 5.74 8.85 5.22
C ILE A 36 6.59 10.01 5.73
N THR A 37 7.01 9.88 6.98
CA THR A 37 8.07 10.67 7.61
C THR A 37 9.21 9.72 7.94
N ASP A 38 10.35 10.23 8.40
CA ASP A 38 11.52 9.40 8.70
C ASP A 38 11.14 8.21 9.63
N PRO A 39 11.25 6.96 9.14
CA PRO A 39 10.83 5.78 9.89
C PRO A 39 11.60 5.57 11.19
N GLU A 40 12.78 6.17 11.37
CA GLU A 40 13.54 6.05 12.62
C GLU A 40 12.94 6.88 13.77
N VAL A 41 12.13 7.89 13.46
CA VAL A 41 11.52 8.80 14.45
C VAL A 41 10.00 8.87 14.36
N SER A 42 9.41 8.21 13.37
CA SER A 42 7.96 8.13 13.20
C SER A 42 7.36 6.93 13.94
N ASN A 43 6.09 7.05 14.31
CA ASN A 43 5.34 5.94 14.90
C ASN A 43 4.49 5.19 13.87
N PHE A 44 4.11 5.85 12.78
CA PHE A 44 3.19 5.26 11.81
C PHE A 44 3.33 5.83 10.40
N ILE A 45 2.85 5.07 9.42
CA ILE A 45 2.81 5.43 8.00
C ILE A 45 1.39 5.26 7.49
N PHE A 46 0.88 6.27 6.78
CA PHE A 46 -0.40 6.16 6.10
C PHE A 46 -0.21 5.51 4.74
N CYS A 47 -0.99 4.47 4.45
CA CYS A 47 -0.94 3.80 3.16
C CYS A 47 -2.32 3.35 2.68
N TRP A 48 -2.36 2.97 1.41
CA TRP A 48 -3.49 2.33 0.77
C TRP A 48 -3.08 0.91 0.38
N PRO A 49 -3.35 -0.10 1.21
CA PRO A 49 -3.15 -1.48 0.83
C PRO A 49 -3.94 -1.83 -0.43
N LEU A 50 -3.29 -2.59 -1.31
CA LEU A 50 -3.82 -3.11 -2.56
C LEU A 50 -3.81 -4.63 -2.47
N TYR A 51 -4.97 -5.25 -2.58
CA TYR A 51 -5.12 -6.71 -2.57
C TYR A 51 -5.63 -7.15 -3.92
N ARG A 52 -4.74 -7.68 -4.76
CA ARG A 52 -5.14 -8.26 -6.02
C ARG A 52 -5.68 -9.66 -5.80
N ARG A 53 -6.88 -9.93 -6.30
CA ARG A 53 -7.49 -11.27 -6.33
C ARG A 53 -8.04 -11.50 -7.74
N GLY A 54 -7.26 -12.20 -8.56
CA GLY A 54 -7.55 -12.44 -9.97
C GLY A 54 -7.57 -11.14 -10.79
N GLY A 55 -8.76 -10.81 -11.30
CA GLY A 55 -9.02 -9.61 -12.10
C GLY A 55 -9.32 -8.36 -11.29
N ASP A 56 -9.56 -8.50 -9.98
CA ASP A 56 -9.94 -7.41 -9.10
C ASP A 56 -8.77 -6.94 -8.24
N VAL A 57 -8.75 -5.65 -7.95
CA VAL A 57 -7.84 -5.02 -6.98
C VAL A 57 -8.72 -4.35 -5.93
N ILE A 58 -8.69 -4.88 -4.71
CA ILE A 58 -9.35 -4.28 -3.55
C ILE A 58 -8.39 -3.30 -2.90
N ILE A 59 -8.89 -2.12 -2.55
CA ILE A 59 -8.12 -1.04 -1.96
C ILE A 59 -8.73 -0.73 -0.60
N GLN A 60 -7.90 -0.60 0.43
CA GLN A 60 -8.33 -0.16 1.76
C GLN A 60 -7.52 1.06 2.20
N ASN A 61 -8.02 1.78 3.20
CA ASN A 61 -7.23 2.79 3.90
C ASN A 61 -6.67 2.16 5.17
N SER A 62 -5.35 2.26 5.38
CA SER A 62 -4.70 1.63 6.51
C SER A 62 -3.54 2.48 7.06
N ILE A 63 -3.19 2.19 8.31
CA ILE A 63 -2.08 2.79 9.03
C ILE A 63 -1.14 1.64 9.40
N ILE A 64 0.12 1.76 9.02
CA ILE A 64 1.17 0.83 9.43
C ILE A 64 1.79 1.42 10.70
N PHE A 65 1.62 0.74 11.83
CA PHE A 65 2.28 1.08 13.08
C PHE A 65 3.68 0.46 13.09
N LEU A 66 4.71 1.31 13.16
CA LEU A 66 6.11 0.90 12.98
C LEU A 66 6.65 0.11 14.17
N ASP A 67 6.12 0.38 15.35
CA ASP A 67 6.41 -0.32 16.61
C ASP A 67 5.77 -1.71 16.69
N GLU A 68 4.75 -1.99 15.89
CA GLU A 68 4.12 -3.30 15.79
C GLU A 68 4.74 -4.22 14.73
N LEU A 69 5.76 -3.74 13.98
CA LEU A 69 6.42 -4.54 12.96
C LEU A 69 7.45 -5.47 13.59
N GLU A 70 7.42 -6.76 13.21
CA GLU A 70 8.44 -7.73 13.62
C GLU A 70 9.84 -7.41 13.06
N ARG A 71 9.89 -6.61 11.98
CA ARG A 71 11.11 -6.19 11.29
C ARG A 71 11.01 -4.71 10.96
N GLY A 72 12.15 -4.03 10.89
CA GLY A 72 12.19 -2.63 10.49
C GLY A 72 11.50 -2.39 9.15
N PHE A 73 10.79 -1.27 9.04
CA PHE A 73 10.10 -0.88 7.82
C PHE A 73 11.11 -0.64 6.69
N ASN A 74 10.89 -1.25 5.53
CA ASN A 74 11.69 -1.05 4.33
C ASN A 74 10.96 -0.09 3.37
N PRO A 75 11.41 1.16 3.19
CA PRO A 75 10.78 2.11 2.28
C PRO A 75 10.82 1.68 0.80
N LEU A 76 11.74 0.77 0.43
CA LEU A 76 11.82 0.22 -0.93
C LEU A 76 10.79 -0.90 -1.18
N GLU A 77 10.30 -1.52 -0.12
CA GLU A 77 9.32 -2.62 -0.19
C GLU A 77 8.21 -2.40 0.86
N PRO A 78 7.47 -1.29 0.81
CA PRO A 78 6.50 -0.93 1.85
C PRO A 78 5.39 -1.98 2.00
N TRP A 79 5.10 -2.72 0.92
CA TRP A 79 4.13 -3.81 0.91
C TRP A 79 4.49 -4.99 1.82
N SER A 80 5.77 -5.16 2.14
CA SER A 80 6.22 -6.22 3.07
C SER A 80 5.67 -6.03 4.49
N SER A 81 5.26 -4.81 4.83
CA SER A 81 4.71 -4.43 6.14
C SER A 81 3.17 -4.43 6.17
N VAL A 82 2.52 -4.79 5.05
CA VAL A 82 1.06 -4.82 4.93
C VAL A 82 0.54 -6.15 5.48
N ARG A 83 -0.47 -6.07 6.36
CA ARG A 83 -1.17 -7.25 6.87
C ARG A 83 -2.15 -7.81 5.84
N PRO A 84 -2.50 -9.10 5.91
CA PRO A 84 -3.51 -9.70 5.04
C PRO A 84 -4.85 -8.95 5.11
N ARG A 85 -5.59 -8.94 3.99
CA ARG A 85 -6.90 -8.30 3.91
C ARG A 85 -7.87 -8.81 4.97
N LEU A 86 -8.40 -7.89 5.76
CA LEU A 86 -9.55 -8.10 6.64
C LEU A 86 -10.74 -7.29 6.12
N THR A 87 -11.95 -7.80 6.32
CA THR A 87 -13.19 -7.08 5.95
C THR A 87 -13.91 -6.49 7.15
N VAL A 88 -13.54 -6.94 8.34
CA VAL A 88 -14.14 -6.56 9.61
C VAL A 88 -13.00 -6.31 10.59
N ASP A 89 -13.09 -5.25 11.39
CA ASP A 89 -12.14 -4.95 12.46
C ASP A 89 -12.42 -5.77 13.73
N GLU A 90 -11.60 -5.56 14.77
CA GLU A 90 -11.71 -6.28 16.05
C GLU A 90 -13.02 -6.01 16.81
N ASP A 91 -13.66 -4.87 16.54
CA ASP A 91 -14.92 -4.45 17.13
C ASP A 91 -16.16 -4.93 16.34
N GLY A 92 -15.94 -5.59 15.20
CA GLY A 92 -17.02 -6.09 14.35
C GLY A 92 -17.53 -5.10 13.30
N ASN A 93 -16.86 -3.96 13.10
CA ASN A 93 -17.24 -2.98 12.09
C ASN A 93 -16.65 -3.33 10.71
N SER A 94 -17.40 -3.04 9.66
CA SER A 94 -16.92 -3.21 8.28
C SER A 94 -15.78 -2.24 7.97
N ILE A 95 -14.67 -2.77 7.44
CA ILE A 95 -13.55 -1.96 6.97
C ILE A 95 -13.93 -1.29 5.64
N SER A 96 -13.61 0.00 5.51
CA SER A 96 -13.82 0.75 4.26
C SER A 96 -12.94 0.18 3.15
N GLU A 97 -13.58 -0.30 2.08
CA GLU A 97 -12.89 -0.81 0.89
C GLU A 97 -13.47 -0.27 -0.41
N TRP A 98 -12.59 -0.07 -1.39
CA TRP A 98 -12.92 0.27 -2.77
C TRP A 98 -12.42 -0.85 -3.68
N ARG A 99 -13.00 -0.96 -4.87
CA ARG A 99 -12.60 -1.97 -5.85
C ARG A 99 -12.38 -1.35 -7.21
N THR A 100 -11.35 -1.83 -7.89
CA THR A 100 -11.08 -1.53 -9.30
C THR A 100 -10.61 -2.81 -10.00
N SER A 101 -10.50 -2.78 -11.32
CA SER A 101 -9.96 -3.92 -12.07
C SER A 101 -8.45 -3.82 -12.21
N ALA A 102 -7.78 -4.97 -12.23
CA ALA A 102 -6.36 -5.08 -12.57
C ALA A 102 -6.07 -4.47 -13.96
N SER A 103 -7.03 -4.57 -14.89
CA SER A 103 -6.96 -3.92 -16.20
C SER A 103 -6.92 -2.40 -16.10
N ALA A 104 -7.76 -1.78 -15.26
CA ALA A 104 -7.74 -0.33 -15.05
C ALA A 104 -6.42 0.15 -14.45
N VAL A 105 -5.87 -0.61 -13.49
CA VAL A 105 -4.55 -0.31 -12.91
C VAL A 105 -3.44 -0.42 -13.96
N ARG A 106 -3.51 -1.41 -14.85
CA ARG A 106 -2.55 -1.57 -15.96
C ARG A 106 -2.62 -0.41 -16.94
N VAL A 107 -3.82 0.05 -17.28
CA VAL A 107 -4.02 1.23 -18.14
C VAL A 107 -3.43 2.47 -17.48
N PHE A 108 -3.64 2.66 -16.17
CA PHE A 108 -3.07 3.76 -15.42
C PHE A 108 -1.53 3.76 -15.47
N LEU A 109 -0.89 2.60 -15.30
CA LEU A 109 0.58 2.47 -15.40
C LEU A 109 1.13 2.72 -16.81
N GLY A 110 0.41 2.32 -17.84
CA GLY A 110 0.81 2.49 -19.25
C GLY A 110 0.53 3.88 -19.82
N GLY A 111 -0.15 4.75 -19.07
CA GLY A 111 -0.50 6.11 -19.48
C GLY A 111 0.52 7.19 -19.11
N CYS A 112 1.74 6.82 -18.70
CA CYS A 112 2.86 7.75 -18.48
C CYS A 112 3.75 7.88 -19.70
#